data_AF-A0A2N2CSA1-F1
#
_entry.id   AF-A0A2N2CSA1-F1
#
_cell.length_a   1.000
_cell.length_b   1.000
_cell.length_c   1.000
_cell.angle_alpha   90.00
_cell.angle_beta   90.00
_cell.angle_gamma   90.00
#
_symmetry.space_group_name_H-M   'P 1'
#
loop_
_entity.id
_entity.type
_entity.pdbx_description
1 polymer ?
#
loop_
_entity_poly.entity_id
_entity_poly.type
_entity_poly.pdbx_seq_one_letter_code
_entity_poly.pdbx_strand_id
1 'polypeptide(L)'
;MNIRLNNEICAFEYMEDKPEECNEYYYESFIRYLNIFFDVFEAAFNKCEFSSLLTLLSVRGIEDAGWDPYKSSIQIIDSIIDATDKIHIKEVQRNIHLWVYGHIMEASEPYEMVMNLLDIIDGEEFKILKFPLKKSGVPLSPGEKQTKIVGKAKQLGFNKLEKIYAETWDRDLRNAVVHSDYCLLESEVRIRKPIKIYTSQEINKIVNRSYAYFHVIKFLHSYYTSSYSKPKVIKPHPMFNEHGNCLVIVREDYGAIGIKDNYTSNDISAGAIPYRIGRFYPEEEKMLESNPLLAVLPKRDM
;
A
#
# COMPACT_ATOMS: atom_id res chain seq x y z
N MET A 1 15.51 -14.45 3.54
CA MET A 1 15.14 -13.92 4.87
C MET A 1 14.27 -14.98 5.52
N ASN A 2 14.82 -15.85 6.38
CA ASN A 2 14.06 -16.93 7.03
C ASN A 2 13.49 -16.42 8.35
N ILE A 3 12.51 -15.54 8.27
CA ILE A 3 11.71 -15.14 9.43
C ILE A 3 10.30 -15.64 9.12
N ARG A 4 10.00 -16.90 9.51
CA ARG A 4 8.61 -17.26 9.78
C ARG A 4 8.22 -16.47 11.01
N LEU A 5 7.69 -15.27 10.80
CA LEU A 5 7.04 -14.51 11.85
C LEU A 5 5.93 -15.39 12.41
N ASN A 6 5.81 -15.40 13.73
CA ASN A 6 4.57 -15.85 14.35
C ASN A 6 3.57 -14.72 14.06
N ASN A 7 2.84 -14.80 12.94
CA ASN A 7 2.00 -13.72 12.41
C ASN A 7 0.99 -13.19 13.44
N GLU A 8 0.64 -14.00 14.44
CA GLU A 8 -0.15 -13.60 15.59
C GLU A 8 0.57 -12.54 16.45
N ILE A 9 1.85 -12.72 16.78
CA ILE A 9 2.60 -11.82 17.67
C ILE A 9 2.77 -10.43 17.06
N CYS A 10 3.18 -10.33 15.79
CA CYS A 10 3.31 -9.03 15.13
C CYS A 10 1.95 -8.38 14.86
N ALA A 11 0.90 -9.18 14.64
CA ALA A 11 -0.44 -8.63 14.58
C ALA A 11 -0.82 -8.02 15.93
N PHE A 12 -0.61 -8.74 17.05
CA PHE A 12 -0.88 -8.29 18.42
C PHE A 12 -0.17 -6.98 18.77
N GLU A 13 1.14 -6.87 18.52
CA GLU A 13 1.90 -5.63 18.75
C GLU A 13 1.34 -4.45 17.92
N TYR A 14 0.95 -4.69 16.66
CA TYR A 14 0.28 -3.68 15.84
C TYR A 14 -1.14 -3.36 16.33
N MET A 15 -1.79 -4.24 17.12
CA MET A 15 -3.14 -4.01 17.65
C MET A 15 -3.19 -3.19 18.94
N GLU A 16 -2.06 -2.97 19.63
CA GLU A 16 -2.04 -2.22 20.89
C GLU A 16 -2.35 -0.72 20.72
N ASP A 17 -2.13 -0.15 19.53
CA ASP A 17 -2.34 1.28 19.22
C ASP A 17 -3.66 1.57 18.45
N LYS A 18 -4.71 0.73 18.58
CA LYS A 18 -5.90 0.82 17.70
C LYS A 18 -7.09 1.60 18.28
N PRO A 19 -7.91 2.23 17.40
CA PRO A 19 -9.15 2.91 17.80
C PRO A 19 -10.15 1.97 18.46
N GLU A 20 -10.85 2.44 19.50
CA GLU A 20 -11.82 1.66 20.30
C GLU A 20 -13.00 1.10 19.48
N GLU A 21 -13.24 1.61 18.27
CA GLU A 21 -14.36 1.22 17.41
C GLU A 21 -14.11 -0.01 16.52
N CYS A 22 -12.89 -0.57 16.49
CA CYS A 22 -12.64 -1.82 15.76
C CYS A 22 -13.39 -2.99 16.42
N ASN A 23 -14.28 -3.64 15.67
CA ASN A 23 -15.08 -4.77 16.17
C ASN A 23 -14.54 -6.13 15.70
N GLU A 24 -15.23 -7.21 16.06
CA GLU A 24 -14.88 -8.59 15.68
C GLU A 24 -14.61 -8.77 14.17
N TYR A 25 -15.36 -8.06 13.30
CA TYR A 25 -15.17 -8.15 11.85
C TYR A 25 -13.81 -7.60 11.43
N TYR A 26 -13.32 -6.56 12.10
CA TYR A 26 -12.00 -6.02 11.84
C TYR A 26 -10.92 -7.03 12.25
N TYR A 27 -10.94 -7.50 13.50
CA TYR A 27 -9.91 -8.39 14.04
C TYR A 27 -9.79 -9.69 13.25
N GLU A 28 -10.92 -10.37 13.01
CA GLU A 28 -10.97 -11.62 12.24
C GLU A 28 -10.45 -11.42 10.81
N SER A 29 -10.84 -10.30 10.18
CA SER A 29 -10.43 -9.99 8.81
C SER A 29 -8.97 -9.57 8.73
N PHE A 30 -8.46 -8.80 9.69
CA PHE A 30 -7.08 -8.34 9.73
C PHE A 30 -6.11 -9.52 9.73
N ILE A 31 -6.28 -10.47 10.66
CA ILE A 31 -5.42 -11.67 10.73
C ILE A 31 -5.50 -12.49 9.45
N ARG A 32 -6.73 -12.73 8.95
CA ARG A 32 -6.94 -13.50 7.72
C ARG A 32 -6.27 -12.83 6.52
N TYR A 33 -6.50 -11.53 6.35
CA TYR A 33 -5.97 -10.77 5.22
C TYR A 33 -4.45 -10.64 5.32
N LEU A 34 -3.91 -10.45 6.52
CA LEU A 34 -2.47 -10.41 6.77
C LEU A 34 -1.80 -11.68 6.26
N ASN A 35 -2.30 -12.85 6.66
CA ASN A 35 -1.74 -14.12 6.21
C ASN A 35 -1.79 -14.25 4.68
N ILE A 36 -2.91 -13.88 4.04
CA ILE A 36 -3.06 -13.99 2.59
C ILE A 36 -2.13 -13.03 1.84
N PHE A 37 -2.04 -11.77 2.26
CA PHE A 37 -1.16 -10.81 1.60
C PHE A 37 0.31 -11.06 1.93
N PHE A 38 0.64 -11.56 3.12
CA PHE A 38 2.00 -11.92 3.48
C PHE A 38 2.57 -12.95 2.50
N ASP A 39 1.82 -13.99 2.16
CA ASP A 39 2.24 -15.00 1.18
C ASP A 39 2.59 -14.37 -0.18
N VAL A 40 1.83 -13.35 -0.62
CA VAL A 40 2.09 -12.63 -1.88
C VAL A 40 3.35 -11.78 -1.79
N PHE A 41 3.51 -11.02 -0.71
CA PHE A 41 4.70 -10.19 -0.50
C PHE A 41 5.96 -11.06 -0.40
N GLU A 42 5.92 -12.12 0.40
CA GLU A 42 7.05 -13.03 0.60
C GLU A 42 7.46 -13.70 -0.71
N ALA A 43 6.49 -14.20 -1.49
CA ALA A 43 6.76 -14.80 -2.79
C ALA A 43 7.42 -13.80 -3.76
N ALA A 44 6.94 -12.55 -3.81
CA ALA A 44 7.50 -11.51 -4.67
C ALA A 44 8.94 -11.14 -4.25
N PHE A 45 9.19 -10.92 -2.94
CA PHE A 45 10.52 -10.57 -2.43
C PHE A 45 11.53 -11.70 -2.65
N ASN A 46 11.11 -12.96 -2.49
CA ASN A 46 11.95 -14.12 -2.79
C ASN A 46 12.26 -14.27 -4.28
N LYS A 47 11.37 -13.79 -5.16
CA LYS A 47 11.53 -13.84 -6.61
C LYS A 47 12.42 -12.72 -7.13
N CYS A 48 12.19 -11.47 -6.73
CA CYS A 48 13.00 -10.32 -7.12
C CYS A 48 12.92 -9.19 -6.09
N GLU A 49 13.80 -9.21 -5.10
CA GLU A 49 13.89 -8.18 -4.04
C GLU A 49 13.98 -6.75 -4.59
N PHE A 50 14.74 -6.53 -5.67
CA PHE A 50 14.85 -5.22 -6.32
C PHE A 50 13.52 -4.69 -6.85
N SER A 51 12.79 -5.48 -7.64
CA SER A 51 11.50 -5.07 -8.20
C SER A 51 10.43 -4.93 -7.11
N SER A 52 10.48 -5.76 -6.08
CA SER A 52 9.59 -5.63 -4.91
C SER A 52 9.85 -4.33 -4.15
N LEU A 53 11.11 -3.93 -3.95
CA LEU A 53 11.42 -2.63 -3.36
C LEU A 53 10.93 -1.46 -4.22
N LEU A 54 11.13 -1.49 -5.55
CA LEU A 54 10.58 -0.45 -6.43
C LEU A 54 9.05 -0.33 -6.31
N THR A 55 8.38 -1.47 -6.09
CA THR A 55 6.94 -1.51 -5.84
C THR A 55 6.56 -0.82 -4.53
N LEU A 56 7.29 -1.06 -3.43
CA LEU A 56 7.01 -0.43 -2.14
C LEU A 56 7.43 1.04 -2.09
N LEU A 57 8.45 1.43 -2.83
CA LEU A 57 8.84 2.84 -2.97
C LEU A 57 7.85 3.63 -3.85
N SER A 58 6.85 2.95 -4.42
CA SER A 58 5.80 3.53 -5.25
C SER A 58 6.37 4.48 -6.32
N VAL A 59 7.44 4.11 -7.02
CA VAL A 59 8.05 5.05 -7.97
C VAL A 59 7.14 5.23 -9.19
N ARG A 60 6.50 6.40 -9.33
CA ARG A 60 5.48 6.70 -10.36
C ARG A 60 5.95 7.63 -11.49
N GLY A 61 7.26 7.78 -11.68
CA GLY A 61 7.84 8.58 -12.78
C GLY A 61 8.10 10.02 -12.37
N ILE A 62 7.54 10.99 -13.09
CA ILE A 62 7.76 12.43 -12.85
C ILE A 62 6.83 12.89 -11.71
N GLU A 63 7.21 12.57 -10.48
CA GLU A 63 6.58 13.09 -9.26
C GLU A 63 7.62 13.91 -8.49
N ASP A 64 7.27 15.14 -8.10
CA ASP A 64 8.13 15.97 -7.27
C ASP A 64 8.20 15.44 -5.82
N ALA A 65 9.19 15.90 -5.06
CA ALA A 65 9.32 15.56 -3.65
C ALA A 65 8.02 15.88 -2.88
N GLY A 66 7.47 14.87 -2.20
CA GLY A 66 6.23 14.97 -1.42
C GLY A 66 4.95 14.56 -2.17
N TRP A 67 5.01 14.25 -3.46
CA TRP A 67 3.87 13.69 -4.22
C TRP A 67 3.71 12.20 -3.94
N ASP A 68 3.15 11.85 -2.79
CA ASP A 68 2.85 10.46 -2.41
C ASP A 68 1.36 10.31 -2.01
N PRO A 69 0.48 9.97 -2.99
CA PRO A 69 -0.94 9.80 -2.71
C PRO A 69 -1.23 8.72 -1.67
N TYR A 70 -0.35 7.72 -1.55
CA TYR A 70 -0.52 6.65 -0.58
C TYR A 70 -0.16 7.08 0.82
N LYS A 71 0.96 7.79 0.98
CA LYS A 71 1.30 8.43 2.26
C LYS A 71 0.20 9.37 2.73
N SER A 72 -0.36 10.19 1.84
CA SER A 72 -1.50 11.05 2.18
C SER A 72 -2.71 10.22 2.62
N SER A 73 -3.00 9.09 1.96
CA SER A 73 -4.09 8.19 2.34
C SER A 73 -3.87 7.56 3.71
N ILE A 74 -2.64 7.13 4.02
CA ILE A 74 -2.29 6.58 5.34
C ILE A 74 -2.54 7.63 6.42
N GLN A 75 -1.95 8.82 6.26
CA GLN A 75 -2.04 9.88 7.26
C GLN A 75 -3.49 10.32 7.50
N ILE A 76 -4.28 10.49 6.43
CA ILE A 76 -5.64 11.00 6.57
C ILE A 76 -6.60 9.95 7.14
N ILE A 77 -6.46 8.68 6.78
CA ILE A 77 -7.35 7.62 7.28
C ILE A 77 -7.18 7.46 8.79
N ASP A 78 -5.94 7.34 9.28
CA ASP A 78 -5.68 7.21 10.71
C ASP A 78 -6.22 8.45 11.47
N SER A 79 -5.87 9.64 10.99
CA SER A 79 -6.27 10.91 11.63
C SER A 79 -7.79 11.11 11.66
N ILE A 80 -8.50 10.71 10.60
CA ILE A 80 -9.96 10.80 10.54
C ILE A 80 -10.60 9.84 11.53
N ILE A 81 -10.09 8.62 11.65
CA ILE A 81 -10.64 7.64 12.59
C ILE A 81 -10.47 8.14 14.03
N ASP A 82 -9.27 8.59 14.40
CA ASP A 82 -9.00 9.15 15.75
C ASP A 82 -9.86 10.39 16.05
N ALA A 83 -10.17 11.20 15.03
CA ALA A 83 -11.04 12.36 15.19
C ALA A 83 -12.52 11.95 15.31
N THR A 84 -12.93 10.84 14.69
CA THR A 84 -14.32 10.36 14.70
C THR A 84 -14.76 9.91 16.08
N ASP A 85 -13.86 9.36 16.88
CA ASP A 85 -14.12 8.95 18.26
C ASP A 85 -14.51 10.13 19.17
N LYS A 86 -14.13 11.36 18.78
CA LYS A 86 -14.43 12.59 19.52
C LYS A 86 -15.80 13.19 19.15
N ILE A 87 -16.51 12.59 18.19
CA ILE A 87 -17.79 13.10 17.68
C ILE A 87 -18.94 12.38 18.36
N HIS A 88 -19.79 13.10 19.10
CA HIS A 88 -20.92 12.50 19.82
C HIS A 88 -22.22 12.35 19.01
N ILE A 89 -22.20 12.70 17.72
CA ILE A 89 -23.36 12.60 16.82
C ILE A 89 -23.19 11.37 15.92
N LYS A 90 -23.96 10.31 16.19
CA LYS A 90 -23.83 9.00 15.53
C LYS A 90 -23.98 9.05 14.01
N GLU A 91 -24.87 9.90 13.51
CA GLU A 91 -25.09 10.09 12.08
C GLU A 91 -23.88 10.73 11.40
N VAL A 92 -23.19 11.64 12.09
CA VAL A 92 -21.95 12.25 11.59
C VAL A 92 -20.83 11.23 11.57
N GLN A 93 -20.65 10.45 12.65
CA GLN A 93 -19.69 9.34 12.69
C GLN A 93 -19.94 8.35 11.55
N ARG A 94 -21.21 7.97 11.34
CA ARG A 94 -21.61 7.06 10.25
C ARG A 94 -21.25 7.62 8.87
N ASN A 95 -21.46 8.91 8.61
CA ASN A 95 -21.05 9.53 7.35
C ASN A 95 -19.54 9.48 7.16
N ILE A 96 -18.77 9.78 8.22
CA ILE A 96 -17.31 9.73 8.14
C ILE A 96 -16.83 8.32 7.84
N HIS A 97 -17.36 7.29 8.50
CA HIS A 97 -17.05 5.89 8.19
C HIS A 97 -17.34 5.50 6.74
N LEU A 98 -18.44 5.98 6.18
CA LEU A 98 -18.76 5.77 4.78
C LEU A 98 -17.76 6.48 3.87
N TRP A 99 -17.37 7.72 4.18
CA TRP A 99 -16.36 8.45 3.41
C TRP A 99 -15.00 7.78 3.45
N VAL A 100 -14.55 7.31 4.62
CA VAL A 100 -13.30 6.55 4.75
C VAL A 100 -13.38 5.25 3.96
N TYR A 101 -14.49 4.51 4.03
CA TYR A 101 -14.72 3.34 3.18
C TYR A 101 -14.59 3.68 1.69
N GLY A 102 -15.23 4.76 1.24
CA GLY A 102 -15.11 5.25 -0.13
C GLY A 102 -13.67 5.55 -0.51
N HIS A 103 -12.95 6.30 0.32
CA HIS A 103 -11.55 6.67 0.10
C HIS A 103 -10.63 5.44 -0.01
N ILE A 104 -10.77 4.47 0.91
CA ILE A 104 -9.99 3.22 0.88
C ILE A 104 -10.23 2.45 -0.43
N MET A 105 -11.48 2.36 -0.87
CA MET A 105 -11.81 1.62 -2.09
C MET A 105 -11.33 2.33 -3.36
N GLU A 106 -11.20 3.64 -3.35
CA GLU A 106 -10.72 4.45 -4.48
C GLU A 106 -9.20 4.63 -4.53
N ALA A 107 -8.52 4.47 -3.39
CA ALA A 107 -7.07 4.57 -3.30
C ALA A 107 -6.42 3.64 -4.31
N SER A 108 -5.65 4.20 -5.25
CA SER A 108 -5.10 3.42 -6.36
C SER A 108 -3.90 2.57 -5.93
N GLU A 109 -3.11 3.06 -4.99
CA GLU A 109 -1.81 2.47 -4.64
C GLU A 109 -1.91 1.02 -4.12
N PRO A 110 -2.86 0.64 -3.22
CA PRO A 110 -2.99 -0.75 -2.81
C PRO A 110 -3.19 -1.72 -3.99
N TYR A 111 -3.94 -1.31 -5.02
CA TYR A 111 -4.13 -2.13 -6.22
C TYR A 111 -2.87 -2.20 -7.07
N GLU A 112 -2.22 -1.06 -7.32
CA GLU A 112 -0.98 -0.96 -8.09
C GLU A 112 0.14 -1.81 -7.48
N MET A 113 0.25 -1.78 -6.14
CA MET A 113 1.21 -2.55 -5.36
C MET A 113 0.96 -4.06 -5.52
N VAL A 114 -0.26 -4.53 -5.20
CA VAL A 114 -0.59 -5.96 -5.27
C VAL A 114 -0.41 -6.51 -6.69
N MET A 115 -0.80 -5.75 -7.72
CA MET A 115 -0.65 -6.18 -9.10
C MET A 115 0.83 -6.25 -9.54
N ASN A 116 1.66 -5.29 -9.13
CA ASN A 116 3.10 -5.37 -9.37
C ASN A 116 3.74 -6.59 -8.68
N LEU A 117 3.36 -6.88 -7.43
CA LEU A 117 3.88 -8.05 -6.72
C LEU A 117 3.51 -9.36 -7.41
N LEU A 118 2.26 -9.49 -7.90
CA LEU A 118 1.83 -10.66 -8.67
C LEU A 118 2.61 -10.81 -9.99
N ASP A 119 2.86 -9.70 -10.69
CA ASP A 119 3.66 -9.72 -11.91
C ASP A 119 5.11 -10.12 -11.63
N ILE A 120 5.71 -9.61 -10.56
CA ILE A 120 7.05 -10.03 -10.12
C ILE A 120 7.10 -11.53 -9.88
N ILE A 121 6.12 -12.10 -9.19
CA ILE A 121 6.03 -13.55 -8.95
C ILE A 121 6.01 -14.34 -10.26
N ASP A 122 5.25 -13.85 -11.25
CA ASP A 122 5.18 -14.43 -12.60
C ASP A 122 6.48 -14.25 -13.42
N GLY A 123 7.46 -13.50 -12.89
CA GLY A 123 8.69 -13.16 -13.57
C GLY A 123 8.55 -11.99 -14.55
N GLU A 124 7.44 -11.27 -14.51
CA GLU A 124 7.31 -9.98 -15.18
C GLU A 124 8.05 -8.88 -14.40
N GLU A 125 8.32 -7.78 -15.10
CA GLU A 125 9.01 -6.62 -14.55
C GLU A 125 8.07 -5.71 -13.76
N PHE A 126 8.67 -4.98 -12.81
CA PHE A 126 8.01 -3.84 -12.19
C PHE A 126 7.56 -2.84 -13.27
N LYS A 127 6.31 -2.38 -13.17
CA LYS A 127 5.78 -1.32 -14.04
C LYS A 127 5.32 -0.16 -13.18
N ILE A 128 5.74 1.04 -13.59
CA ILE A 128 5.41 2.33 -12.98
C ILE A 128 3.88 2.52 -12.91
N LEU A 129 3.11 1.99 -13.86
CA LEU A 129 1.66 2.07 -13.89
C LEU A 129 1.03 0.75 -14.35
N LYS A 130 0.23 0.12 -13.50
CA LYS A 130 -0.48 -1.15 -13.74
C LYS A 130 -1.86 -0.94 -14.31
N PHE A 131 -2.53 0.12 -13.89
CA PHE A 131 -3.88 0.42 -14.33
C PHE A 131 -3.91 1.73 -15.13
N PRO A 132 -3.42 1.73 -16.39
CA PRO A 132 -3.47 2.90 -17.25
C PRO A 132 -4.91 3.31 -17.55
N LEU A 133 -5.08 4.56 -17.96
CA LEU A 133 -6.38 5.09 -18.40
C LEU A 133 -6.95 4.24 -19.54
N LYS A 134 -8.28 4.13 -19.57
CA LYS A 134 -9.00 3.57 -20.73
C LYS A 134 -8.75 4.46 -21.95
N LYS A 135 -9.05 3.95 -23.14
CA LYS A 135 -9.01 4.74 -24.39
C LYS A 135 -9.84 6.02 -24.33
N SER A 136 -10.87 6.06 -23.49
CA SER A 136 -11.70 7.25 -23.23
C SER A 136 -11.03 8.28 -22.31
N GLY A 137 -9.81 8.05 -21.82
CA GLY A 137 -9.14 8.88 -20.82
C GLY A 137 -9.62 8.66 -19.39
N VAL A 138 -10.57 7.74 -19.16
CA VAL A 138 -11.15 7.48 -17.83
C VAL A 138 -10.34 6.41 -17.09
N PRO A 139 -10.04 6.58 -15.79
CA PRO A 139 -9.41 5.54 -14.98
C PRO A 139 -10.24 4.24 -14.94
N LEU A 140 -9.58 3.12 -14.65
CA LEU A 140 -10.30 1.90 -14.30
C LEU A 140 -10.99 2.07 -12.94
N SER A 141 -12.23 1.61 -12.85
CA SER A 141 -12.95 1.53 -11.58
C SER A 141 -12.27 0.53 -10.64
N PRO A 142 -12.42 0.66 -9.31
CA PRO A 142 -11.87 -0.28 -8.36
C PRO A 142 -12.28 -1.73 -8.66
N GLY A 143 -13.55 -1.98 -9.00
CA GLY A 143 -14.03 -3.32 -9.38
C GLY A 143 -13.32 -3.91 -10.60
N GLU A 144 -12.97 -3.09 -11.60
CA GLU A 144 -12.16 -3.55 -12.75
C GLU A 144 -10.73 -3.88 -12.35
N LYS A 145 -10.11 -3.08 -11.47
CA LYS A 145 -8.77 -3.35 -10.93
C LYS A 145 -8.76 -4.66 -10.13
N GLN A 146 -9.73 -4.84 -9.23
CA GLN A 146 -9.91 -6.04 -8.43
C GLN A 146 -10.10 -7.28 -9.32
N THR A 147 -10.94 -7.18 -10.36
CA THR A 147 -11.15 -8.28 -11.31
C THR A 147 -9.84 -8.72 -11.98
N LYS A 148 -9.01 -7.76 -12.40
CA LYS A 148 -7.70 -8.06 -13.00
C LYS A 148 -6.74 -8.71 -12.00
N ILE A 149 -6.67 -8.18 -10.78
CA ILE A 149 -5.83 -8.73 -9.70
C ILE A 149 -6.25 -10.17 -9.38
N VAL A 150 -7.55 -10.41 -9.18
CA VAL A 150 -8.08 -11.75 -8.90
C VAL A 150 -7.80 -12.71 -10.04
N GLY A 151 -7.95 -12.26 -11.30
CA GLY A 151 -7.60 -13.06 -12.47
C GLY A 151 -6.14 -13.51 -12.46
N LYS A 152 -5.20 -12.58 -12.25
CA LYS A 152 -3.76 -12.88 -12.17
C LYS A 152 -3.43 -13.76 -10.95
N ALA A 153 -4.00 -13.45 -9.80
CA ALA A 153 -3.82 -14.21 -8.56
C ALA A 153 -4.23 -15.68 -8.73
N LYS A 154 -5.36 -15.95 -9.41
CA LYS A 154 -5.82 -17.31 -9.69
C LYS A 154 -4.84 -18.09 -10.56
N GLN A 155 -4.28 -17.46 -11.58
CA GLN A 155 -3.27 -18.09 -12.45
C GLN A 155 -2.01 -18.51 -11.68
N LEU A 156 -1.65 -17.73 -10.65
CA LEU A 156 -0.47 -17.95 -9.81
C LEU A 156 -0.75 -18.78 -8.54
N GLY A 157 -1.99 -19.25 -8.34
CA GLY A 157 -2.36 -20.06 -7.17
C GLY A 157 -2.75 -19.27 -5.91
N PHE A 158 -2.77 -17.93 -5.94
CA PHE A 158 -3.19 -17.06 -4.84
C PHE A 158 -4.71 -16.85 -4.78
N ASN A 159 -5.49 -17.93 -4.92
CA ASN A 159 -6.95 -17.91 -5.06
C ASN A 159 -7.67 -17.19 -3.89
N LYS A 160 -7.05 -17.18 -2.70
CA LYS A 160 -7.63 -16.57 -1.49
C LYS A 160 -7.80 -15.05 -1.59
N LEU A 161 -7.08 -14.38 -2.50
CA LEU A 161 -7.25 -12.93 -2.74
C LEU A 161 -8.66 -12.57 -3.21
N GLU A 162 -9.34 -13.44 -3.96
CA GLU A 162 -10.72 -13.22 -4.38
C GLU A 162 -11.66 -12.97 -3.20
N LYS A 163 -11.48 -13.74 -2.12
CA LYS A 163 -12.31 -13.62 -0.93
C LYS A 163 -12.15 -12.25 -0.27
N ILE A 164 -10.93 -11.71 -0.20
CA ILE A 164 -10.68 -10.39 0.40
C ILE A 164 -11.46 -9.32 -0.36
N TYR A 165 -11.29 -9.26 -1.68
CA TYR A 165 -11.95 -8.25 -2.49
C TYR A 165 -13.48 -8.39 -2.47
N ALA A 166 -14.00 -9.63 -2.51
CA ALA A 166 -15.44 -9.87 -2.37
C ALA A 166 -15.99 -9.45 -0.99
N GLU A 167 -15.19 -9.52 0.07
CA GLU A 167 -15.60 -9.15 1.43
C GLU A 167 -15.51 -7.65 1.72
N THR A 168 -14.67 -6.92 0.98
CA THR A 168 -14.44 -5.47 1.17
C THR A 168 -15.15 -4.59 0.16
N TRP A 169 -15.66 -5.14 -0.94
CA TRP A 169 -16.23 -4.36 -2.05
C TRP A 169 -17.74 -4.57 -2.19
N ASP A 170 -18.50 -3.49 -2.02
CA ASP A 170 -19.88 -3.37 -2.50
C ASP A 170 -19.95 -2.20 -3.48
N ARG A 171 -20.14 -2.54 -4.76
CA ARG A 171 -20.19 -1.57 -5.87
C ARG A 171 -21.28 -0.52 -5.67
N ASP A 172 -22.44 -0.95 -5.22
CA ASP A 172 -23.63 -0.08 -5.16
C ASP A 172 -23.50 0.87 -3.96
N LEU A 173 -23.03 0.37 -2.82
CA LEU A 173 -22.68 1.20 -1.67
C LEU A 173 -21.57 2.20 -2.02
N ARG A 174 -20.47 1.75 -2.63
CA ARG A 174 -19.35 2.63 -3.02
C ARG A 174 -19.82 3.72 -3.95
N ASN A 175 -20.59 3.40 -4.98
CA ASN A 175 -21.10 4.39 -5.93
C ASN A 175 -21.98 5.43 -5.23
N ALA A 176 -22.85 4.99 -4.32
CA ALA A 176 -23.68 5.89 -3.54
C ALA A 176 -22.84 6.82 -2.66
N VAL A 177 -21.82 6.30 -1.96
CA VAL A 177 -20.93 7.11 -1.12
C VAL A 177 -20.16 8.15 -1.95
N VAL A 178 -19.50 7.72 -3.03
CA VAL A 178 -18.62 8.58 -3.85
C VAL A 178 -19.41 9.68 -4.57
N HIS A 179 -20.68 9.43 -4.88
CA HIS A 179 -21.55 10.40 -5.52
C HIS A 179 -22.55 11.06 -4.57
N SER A 180 -22.43 10.81 -3.26
CA SER A 180 -23.36 11.29 -2.23
C SER A 180 -24.84 10.97 -2.52
N ASP A 181 -25.12 9.83 -3.18
CA ASP A 181 -26.46 9.35 -3.54
C ASP A 181 -27.00 8.35 -2.50
N TYR A 182 -26.95 8.75 -1.23
CA TYR A 182 -27.49 7.99 -0.10
C TYR A 182 -28.15 8.90 0.94
N CYS A 183 -29.00 8.35 1.78
CA CYS A 183 -29.45 9.00 3.01
C CYS A 183 -29.29 8.09 4.23
N LEU A 184 -29.10 8.72 5.39
CA LEU A 184 -29.13 8.03 6.68
C LEU A 184 -30.52 8.19 7.30
N LEU A 185 -31.10 7.08 7.76
CA LEU A 185 -32.32 7.11 8.56
C LEU A 185 -32.23 6.03 9.64
N GLU A 186 -32.37 6.41 10.90
CA GLU A 186 -32.42 5.46 12.04
C GLU A 186 -31.26 4.44 12.05
N SER A 187 -30.04 4.88 11.69
CA SER A 187 -28.81 4.07 11.55
C SER A 187 -28.72 3.17 10.30
N GLU A 188 -29.69 3.21 9.41
CA GLU A 188 -29.64 2.57 8.09
C GLU A 188 -29.03 3.49 7.04
N VAL A 189 -28.43 2.89 6.01
CA VAL A 189 -28.01 3.61 4.81
C VAL A 189 -28.95 3.20 3.68
N ARG A 190 -29.61 4.17 3.06
CA ARG A 190 -30.54 3.93 1.96
C ARG A 190 -30.00 4.53 0.68
N ILE A 191 -29.98 3.73 -0.38
CA ILE A 191 -29.54 4.14 -1.71
C ILE A 191 -30.70 3.98 -2.70
N ARG A 192 -30.70 4.80 -3.76
CA ARG A 192 -31.81 4.83 -4.73
C ARG A 192 -31.56 3.99 -5.99
N LYS A 193 -30.30 3.74 -6.35
CA LYS A 193 -29.93 3.07 -7.61
C LYS A 193 -28.80 2.05 -7.39
N PRO A 194 -29.13 0.76 -7.18
CA PRO A 194 -30.47 0.18 -7.00
C PRO A 194 -31.13 0.67 -5.71
N ILE A 195 -32.46 0.50 -5.56
CA ILE A 195 -33.11 0.72 -4.27
C ILE A 195 -32.62 -0.39 -3.33
N LYS A 196 -31.86 0.00 -2.31
CA LYS A 196 -31.32 -0.93 -1.30
C LYS A 196 -31.22 -0.20 0.04
N ILE A 197 -31.52 -0.94 1.10
CA ILE A 197 -31.38 -0.51 2.48
C ILE A 197 -30.29 -1.38 3.09
N TYR A 198 -29.25 -0.74 3.61
CA TYR A 198 -28.20 -1.40 4.37
C TYR A 198 -28.48 -1.20 5.85
N THR A 199 -28.52 -2.29 6.59
CA THR A 199 -28.59 -2.29 8.04
C THR A 199 -27.30 -1.74 8.65
N SER A 200 -27.38 -1.27 9.90
CA SER A 200 -26.20 -0.84 10.66
C SER A 200 -25.13 -1.95 10.75
N GLN A 201 -25.54 -3.22 10.88
CA GLN A 201 -24.63 -4.37 10.92
C GLN A 201 -23.91 -4.60 9.59
N GLU A 202 -24.61 -4.51 8.46
CA GLU A 202 -23.99 -4.65 7.13
C GLU A 202 -22.95 -3.56 6.88
N ILE A 203 -23.27 -2.31 7.23
CA ILE A 203 -22.32 -1.20 7.11
C ILE A 203 -21.12 -1.40 8.05
N ASN A 204 -21.35 -1.74 9.32
CA ASN A 204 -20.26 -1.98 10.26
C ASN A 204 -19.33 -3.07 9.74
N LYS A 205 -19.89 -4.17 9.22
CA LYS A 205 -19.13 -5.28 8.66
C LYS A 205 -18.26 -4.86 7.47
N ILE A 206 -18.83 -4.19 6.47
CA ILE A 206 -18.07 -3.80 5.27
C ILE A 206 -17.02 -2.73 5.56
N VAL A 207 -17.35 -1.73 6.39
CA VAL A 207 -16.40 -0.69 6.81
C VAL A 207 -15.23 -1.30 7.57
N ASN A 208 -15.49 -2.11 8.60
CA ASN A 208 -14.42 -2.73 9.40
C ASN A 208 -13.54 -3.68 8.56
N ARG A 209 -14.13 -4.40 7.60
CA ARG A 209 -13.36 -5.21 6.64
C ARG A 209 -12.49 -4.35 5.73
N SER A 210 -13.01 -3.22 5.25
CA SER A 210 -12.22 -2.29 4.43
C SER A 210 -11.05 -1.69 5.21
N TYR A 211 -11.23 -1.38 6.49
CA TYR A 211 -10.18 -0.93 7.39
C TYR A 211 -9.12 -2.01 7.58
N ALA A 212 -9.54 -3.24 7.85
CA ALA A 212 -8.62 -4.37 7.98
C ALA A 212 -7.78 -4.56 6.71
N TYR A 213 -8.40 -4.47 5.53
CA TYR A 213 -7.68 -4.52 4.24
C TYR A 213 -6.64 -3.40 4.13
N PHE A 214 -7.04 -2.15 4.38
CA PHE A 214 -6.13 -1.02 4.28
C PHE A 214 -4.95 -1.12 5.25
N HIS A 215 -5.24 -1.43 6.52
CA HIS A 215 -4.23 -1.57 7.56
C HIS A 215 -3.27 -2.74 7.31
N VAL A 216 -3.73 -3.84 6.73
CA VAL A 216 -2.84 -4.94 6.35
C VAL A 216 -1.85 -4.53 5.26
N ILE A 217 -2.32 -3.82 4.22
CA ILE A 217 -1.42 -3.34 3.16
C ILE A 217 -0.41 -2.33 3.73
N LYS A 218 -0.88 -1.39 4.57
CA LYS A 218 -0.03 -0.42 5.29
C LYS A 218 1.00 -1.15 6.17
N PHE A 219 0.57 -2.13 6.96
CA PHE A 219 1.44 -2.90 7.84
C PHE A 219 2.52 -3.63 7.04
N LEU A 220 2.15 -4.36 5.97
CA LEU A 220 3.11 -5.09 5.15
C LEU A 220 4.08 -4.16 4.43
N HIS A 221 3.59 -3.02 3.92
CA HIS A 221 4.45 -1.97 3.36
C HIS A 221 5.51 -1.51 4.38
N SER A 222 5.09 -1.13 5.58
CA SER A 222 5.99 -0.71 6.66
C SER A 222 6.92 -1.85 7.11
N TYR A 223 6.42 -3.07 7.24
CA TYR A 223 7.20 -4.23 7.67
C TYR A 223 8.36 -4.52 6.71
N TYR A 224 8.08 -4.57 5.41
CA TYR A 224 9.11 -4.86 4.42
C TYR A 224 10.07 -3.68 4.23
N THR A 225 9.63 -2.43 4.28
CA THR A 225 10.53 -1.27 4.20
C THR A 225 11.41 -1.12 5.44
N SER A 226 10.86 -1.26 6.65
CA SER A 226 11.59 -1.18 7.92
C SER A 226 12.54 -2.35 8.17
N SER A 227 12.36 -3.48 7.47
CA SER A 227 13.31 -4.60 7.53
C SER A 227 14.74 -4.23 7.08
N TYR A 228 14.90 -3.09 6.38
CA TYR A 228 16.19 -2.54 5.97
C TYR A 228 16.70 -1.52 6.98
N SER A 229 17.24 -1.99 8.11
CA SER A 229 17.84 -1.12 9.13
C SER A 229 19.23 -0.57 8.75
N LYS A 230 19.86 -1.13 7.71
CA LYS A 230 21.17 -0.73 7.19
C LYS A 230 21.19 -0.87 5.67
N PRO A 231 22.06 -0.13 4.95
CA PRO A 231 22.23 -0.30 3.52
C PRO A 231 22.54 -1.75 3.18
N LYS A 232 21.83 -2.28 2.19
CA LYS A 232 21.97 -3.66 1.74
C LYS A 232 22.31 -3.68 0.26
N VAL A 233 23.33 -4.44 -0.09
CA VAL A 233 23.66 -4.72 -1.49
C VAL A 233 22.67 -5.75 -2.01
N ILE A 234 21.98 -5.43 -3.10
CA ILE A 234 21.00 -6.30 -3.75
C ILE A 234 21.30 -6.43 -5.23
N LYS A 235 20.87 -7.54 -5.82
CA LYS A 235 21.00 -7.75 -7.26
C LYS A 235 19.85 -7.03 -7.99
N PRO A 236 20.13 -6.11 -8.93
CA PRO A 236 19.08 -5.50 -9.75
C PRO A 236 18.45 -6.51 -10.71
N HIS A 237 17.30 -6.12 -11.25
CA HIS A 237 16.76 -6.81 -12.43
C HIS A 237 17.76 -6.64 -13.60
N PRO A 238 18.02 -7.68 -14.43
CA PRO A 238 19.02 -7.61 -15.50
C PRO A 238 18.84 -6.41 -16.45
N MET A 239 17.59 -6.05 -16.78
CA MET A 239 17.27 -4.91 -17.64
C MET A 239 17.58 -3.54 -17.01
N PHE A 240 17.78 -3.47 -15.70
CA PHE A 240 18.14 -2.23 -15.00
C PHE A 240 19.65 -2.03 -14.91
N ASN A 241 20.39 -3.11 -14.69
CA ASN A 241 21.85 -3.09 -14.64
C ASN A 241 22.37 -4.52 -14.82
N GLU A 242 22.95 -4.82 -15.99
CA GLU A 242 23.47 -6.15 -16.32
C GLU A 242 24.78 -6.48 -15.56
N HIS A 243 25.48 -5.48 -15.02
CA HIS A 243 26.88 -5.62 -14.62
C HIS A 243 27.21 -5.16 -13.20
N GLY A 244 26.23 -4.65 -12.44
CA GLY A 244 26.46 -4.10 -11.10
C GLY A 244 25.42 -4.51 -10.08
N ASN A 245 25.82 -4.57 -8.82
CA ASN A 245 24.86 -4.61 -7.72
C ASN A 245 24.30 -3.22 -7.44
N CYS A 246 23.13 -3.16 -6.84
CA CYS A 246 22.55 -1.95 -6.31
C CYS A 246 22.73 -1.89 -4.79
N LEU A 247 22.71 -0.69 -4.23
CA LEU A 247 22.72 -0.45 -2.80
C LEU A 247 21.39 0.20 -2.38
N VAL A 248 20.74 -0.37 -1.37
CA VAL A 248 19.53 0.21 -0.77
C VAL A 248 19.93 1.42 0.07
N ILE A 249 19.22 2.54 -0.14
CA ILE A 249 19.32 3.76 0.66
C ILE A 249 18.32 3.63 1.81
N VAL A 250 18.81 3.84 3.03
CA VAL A 250 18.03 3.70 4.27
C VAL A 250 17.92 5.05 4.97
N ARG A 251 16.75 5.34 5.54
CA ARG A 251 16.56 6.42 6.51
C ARG A 251 16.50 5.82 7.91
N GLU A 252 17.26 6.40 8.85
CA GLU A 252 17.23 5.98 10.26
C GLU A 252 15.81 6.02 10.83
N ASP A 253 15.49 5.04 11.68
CA ASP A 253 14.16 4.81 12.27
C ASP A 253 12.99 4.63 11.28
N TYR A 254 13.28 4.42 9.98
CA TYR A 254 12.25 4.22 8.97
C TYR A 254 12.51 2.97 8.11
N GLY A 255 13.70 2.84 7.53
CA GLY A 255 14.04 1.75 6.63
C GLY A 255 14.33 2.19 5.19
N ALA A 256 14.05 1.33 4.21
CA ALA A 256 14.34 1.60 2.80
C ALA A 256 13.54 2.78 2.25
N ILE A 257 14.23 3.73 1.61
CA ILE A 257 13.64 4.92 0.96
C ILE A 257 14.10 5.10 -0.50
N GLY A 258 15.08 4.31 -0.92
CA GLY A 258 15.61 4.37 -2.27
C GLY A 258 16.58 3.26 -2.57
N ILE A 259 17.05 3.24 -3.81
CA ILE A 259 18.05 2.35 -4.34
C ILE A 259 18.98 3.18 -5.23
N LYS A 260 20.27 2.84 -5.23
CA LYS A 260 21.28 3.46 -6.09
C LYS A 260 22.22 2.41 -6.64
N ASP A 261 23.08 2.80 -7.58
CA ASP A 261 24.26 2.01 -7.90
C ASP A 261 25.12 1.74 -6.64
N ASN A 262 25.91 0.67 -6.70
CA ASN A 262 26.92 0.37 -5.69
C ASN A 262 28.32 0.79 -6.18
N TYR A 263 28.46 1.96 -6.81
CA TYR A 263 29.76 2.45 -7.25
C TYR A 263 30.63 2.92 -6.09
N THR A 264 31.94 2.78 -6.27
CA THR A 264 32.98 3.29 -5.37
C THR A 264 33.49 4.66 -5.84
N SER A 265 34.29 5.33 -4.99
CA SER A 265 35.00 6.55 -5.41
C SER A 265 35.86 6.35 -6.67
N ASN A 266 36.44 5.15 -6.83
CA ASN A 266 37.27 4.83 -7.99
C ASN A 266 36.43 4.70 -9.27
N ASP A 267 35.27 4.05 -9.19
CA ASP A 267 34.37 3.89 -10.35
C ASP A 267 33.90 5.26 -10.84
N ILE A 268 33.50 6.14 -9.91
CA ILE A 268 33.07 7.51 -10.23
C ILE A 268 34.23 8.31 -10.82
N SER A 269 35.43 8.20 -10.24
CA SER A 269 36.64 8.87 -10.79
C SER A 269 37.03 8.35 -12.17
N ALA A 270 36.69 7.09 -12.47
CA ALA A 270 36.87 6.46 -13.78
C ALA A 270 35.74 6.79 -14.78
N GLY A 271 34.78 7.63 -14.40
CA GLY A 271 33.72 8.13 -15.27
C GLY A 271 32.36 7.45 -15.11
N ALA A 272 32.17 6.60 -14.11
CA ALA A 272 30.84 6.08 -13.80
C ALA A 272 29.91 7.21 -13.36
N ILE A 273 28.70 7.24 -13.90
CA ILE A 273 27.68 8.24 -13.58
C ILE A 273 26.74 7.63 -12.53
N PRO A 274 26.71 8.16 -11.28
CA PRO A 274 25.81 7.65 -10.26
C PRO A 274 24.34 7.83 -10.65
N TYR A 275 23.50 6.85 -10.33
CA TYR A 275 22.06 6.93 -10.43
C TYR A 275 21.40 6.53 -9.11
N ARG A 276 20.22 7.06 -8.89
CA ARG A 276 19.38 6.69 -7.75
C ARG A 276 17.91 6.77 -8.13
N ILE A 277 17.11 5.96 -7.46
CA ILE A 277 15.67 5.87 -7.61
C ILE A 277 15.07 5.71 -6.21
N GLY A 278 14.05 6.50 -5.89
CA GLY A 278 13.47 6.50 -4.55
C GLY A 278 12.59 7.71 -4.33
N ARG A 279 12.13 7.87 -3.09
CA ARG A 279 11.35 9.02 -2.65
C ARG A 279 12.17 9.80 -1.65
N PHE A 280 12.71 10.93 -2.09
CA PHE A 280 13.57 11.79 -1.29
C PHE A 280 12.90 13.13 -1.08
N TYR A 281 13.11 13.70 0.11
CA TYR A 281 12.81 15.10 0.35
C TYR A 281 13.88 16.01 -0.27
N PRO A 282 13.59 17.29 -0.55
CA PRO A 282 14.56 18.18 -1.21
C PRO A 282 15.91 18.29 -0.48
N GLU A 283 15.92 18.23 0.84
CA GLU A 283 17.14 18.22 1.66
C GLU A 283 17.91 16.90 1.55
N GLU A 284 17.21 15.76 1.45
CA GLU A 284 17.83 14.45 1.25
C GLU A 284 18.42 14.35 -0.15
N GLU A 285 17.76 14.92 -1.16
CA GLU A 285 18.31 15.04 -2.52
C GLU A 285 19.62 15.82 -2.52
N LYS A 286 19.68 16.98 -1.85
CA LYS A 286 20.92 17.76 -1.71
C LYS A 286 22.03 16.99 -1.01
N MET A 287 21.69 16.21 0.03
CA MET A 287 22.66 15.33 0.70
C MET A 287 23.21 14.27 -0.25
N LEU A 288 22.35 13.63 -1.04
CA LEU A 288 22.73 12.60 -2.01
C LEU A 288 23.49 13.17 -3.23
N GLU A 289 23.24 14.42 -3.60
CA GLU A 289 24.01 15.14 -4.62
C GLU A 289 25.41 15.52 -4.13
N SER A 290 25.51 16.03 -2.90
CA SER A 290 26.80 16.41 -2.32
C SER A 290 27.68 15.20 -2.00
N ASN A 291 27.08 14.05 -1.69
CA ASN A 291 27.79 12.80 -1.46
C ASN A 291 27.08 11.63 -2.18
N PRO A 292 27.46 11.34 -3.44
CA PRO A 292 26.88 10.24 -4.20
C PRO A 292 27.11 8.86 -3.58
N LEU A 293 28.06 8.71 -2.65
CA LEU A 293 28.34 7.46 -1.95
C LEU A 293 27.46 7.25 -0.71
N LEU A 294 26.75 8.28 -0.25
CA LEU A 294 25.83 8.20 0.87
C LEU A 294 24.74 7.14 0.62
N ALA A 295 24.43 6.36 1.66
CA ALA A 295 23.38 5.34 1.62
C ALA A 295 22.57 5.28 2.93
N VAL A 296 22.95 6.08 3.93
CA VAL A 296 22.20 6.26 5.18
C VAL A 296 21.84 7.73 5.28
N LEU A 297 20.56 8.02 5.42
CA LEU A 297 20.03 9.34 5.67
C LEU A 297 19.55 9.44 7.12
N PRO A 298 19.73 10.60 7.76
CA PRO A 298 19.36 10.79 9.16
C PRO A 298 17.85 10.63 9.34
N LYS A 299 17.45 10.35 10.58
CA LYS A 299 16.04 10.39 10.98
C LYS A 299 15.43 11.74 10.62
N ARG A 300 14.16 11.72 10.22
CA ARG A 300 13.34 12.93 10.13
C ARG A 300 12.44 13.04 11.35
N ASP A 301 12.43 14.22 11.94
CA ASP A 301 11.34 14.63 12.80
C ASP A 301 10.13 14.92 11.89
N MET A 302 9.06 14.13 12.05
CA MET A 302 7.78 14.33 11.35
C MET A 302 6.85 15.20 12.19
#